data_AF-A0A7X0JBJ9-F1
#
_entry.id   AF-A0A7X0JBJ9-F1
#
_cell.length_a   1.000
_cell.length_b   1.000
_cell.length_c   1.000
_cell.angle_alpha   90.00
_cell.angle_beta   90.00
_cell.angle_gamma   90.00
#
_symmetry.space_group_name_H-M   'P 1'
#
loop_
_entity.id
_entity.type
_entity.pdbx_description
1 polymer ?
#
loop_
_entity_poly.entity_id
_entity_poly.type
_entity_poly.pdbx_seq_one_letter_code
_entity_poly.pdbx_strand_id
1 'polypeptide(L)'
;MKTPPISDEYARGRRDGLRLALSILEAEEAKWEALLGESPSWRTNAMRVIRHKAYQVARKRVQTALHRLQPKSEAALPNEIAHRIDQAGL
;
A
#
# COMPACT_ATOMS: atom_id res chain seq x y z
N MET A 1 -12.90 -29.56 -6.59
CA MET A 1 -12.51 -28.28 -5.98
C MET A 1 -11.07 -28.41 -5.50
N LYS A 2 -10.12 -27.74 -6.14
CA LYS A 2 -8.70 -27.79 -5.77
C LYS A 2 -8.47 -26.64 -4.78
N THR A 3 -8.32 -26.94 -3.50
CA THR A 3 -8.02 -25.93 -2.48
C THR A 3 -6.76 -25.19 -2.91
N PRO A 4 -6.75 -23.85 -3.02
CA PRO A 4 -5.50 -23.15 -3.25
C PRO A 4 -4.54 -23.56 -2.12
N PRO A 5 -3.26 -23.85 -2.41
CA PRO A 5 -2.34 -24.15 -1.34
C PRO A 5 -2.37 -22.97 -0.37
N ILE A 6 -2.43 -23.26 0.94
CA ILE A 6 -2.52 -22.27 2.03
C ILE A 6 -1.52 -21.11 1.84
N SER A 7 -0.40 -21.36 1.15
CA SER A 7 0.59 -20.38 0.72
C SER A 7 0.06 -19.24 -0.16
N ASP A 8 -0.82 -19.51 -1.12
CA ASP A 8 -1.30 -18.51 -2.09
C ASP A 8 -2.32 -17.56 -1.46
N GLU A 9 -3.22 -18.10 -0.62
CA GLU A 9 -4.15 -17.29 0.15
C GLU A 9 -3.43 -16.40 1.15
N TYR A 10 -2.44 -16.96 1.85
CA TYR A 10 -1.57 -16.19 2.73
C TYR A 10 -0.78 -15.10 1.98
N ALA A 11 -0.27 -15.39 0.79
CA ALA A 11 0.41 -14.40 -0.05
C ALA A 11 -0.52 -13.29 -0.56
N ARG A 12 -1.80 -13.60 -0.84
CA ARG A 12 -2.84 -12.60 -1.13
C ARG A 12 -3.11 -11.72 0.09
N GLY A 13 -3.39 -12.33 1.25
CA GLY A 13 -3.67 -11.61 2.49
C GLY A 13 -2.55 -10.64 2.89
N ARG A 14 -1.28 -11.03 2.71
CA ARG A 14 -0.14 -10.12 2.95
C ARG A 14 -0.15 -8.89 2.03
N ARG A 15 -0.47 -9.05 0.75
CA ARG A 15 -0.51 -7.93 -0.20
C ARG A 15 -1.71 -7.04 0.03
N ASP A 16 -2.87 -7.61 0.33
CA ASP A 16 -4.07 -6.85 0.65
C ASP A 16 -3.91 -6.06 1.95
N GLY A 17 -3.25 -6.63 2.96
CA GLY A 17 -2.88 -5.91 4.18
C GLY A 17 -1.94 -4.72 3.90
N LEU A 18 -0.96 -4.87 3.00
CA LEU A 18 -0.09 -3.76 2.61
C LEU A 18 -0.82 -2.69 1.79
N ARG A 19 -1.78 -3.08 0.93
CA ARG A 19 -2.65 -2.13 0.20
C ARG A 19 -3.51 -1.32 1.16
N LEU A 20 -4.12 -1.97 2.16
CA LEU A 20 -4.87 -1.28 3.21
C LEU A 20 -3.99 -0.30 3.99
N ALA A 21 -2.78 -0.73 4.36
CA ALA A 21 -1.82 0.13 5.05
C ALA A 21 -1.44 1.37 4.21
N LEU A 22 -1.28 1.22 2.89
CA LEU A 22 -1.06 2.37 2.00
C LEU A 22 -2.23 3.35 2.02
N SER A 23 -3.47 2.88 1.89
CA SER A 23 -4.65 3.74 1.91
C SER A 23 -4.79 4.53 3.22
N ILE A 24 -4.47 3.91 4.36
CA ILE A 24 -4.46 4.59 5.66
C ILE A 24 -3.38 5.67 5.71
N LEU A 25 -2.16 5.35 5.24
CA LEU A 25 -1.05 6.31 5.23
C LEU A 25 -1.32 7.50 4.31
N GLU A 26 -1.98 7.28 3.17
CA GLU A 26 -2.39 8.35 2.25
C GLU A 26 -3.43 9.29 2.88
N ALA A 27 -4.42 8.74 3.58
CA ALA A 27 -5.41 9.55 4.30
C ALA A 27 -4.77 10.40 5.41
N GLU A 28 -3.82 9.83 6.15
CA GLU A 28 -3.08 10.58 7.16
C GLU A 28 -2.16 11.63 6.55
N GLU A 29 -1.45 11.32 5.46
CA GLU A 29 -0.61 12.29 4.73
C GLU A 29 -1.44 13.50 4.28
N ALA A 30 -2.60 13.27 3.64
CA ALA A 30 -3.50 14.31 3.16
C ALA A 30 -4.03 15.21 4.29
N LYS A 31 -4.35 14.61 5.45
CA LYS A 31 -4.76 15.36 6.65
C LYS A 31 -3.69 16.34 7.11
N TRP A 32 -2.41 15.92 7.11
CA TRP A 32 -1.32 16.79 7.54
C TRP A 32 -0.93 17.82 6.48
N GLU A 33 -1.02 17.45 5.20
CA GLU A 33 -0.82 18.36 4.07
C GLU A 33 -1.76 19.57 4.15
N ALA A 34 -3.05 19.34 4.42
CA ALA A 34 -4.06 20.39 4.57
C ALA A 34 -3.80 21.36 5.74
N LEU A 35 -2.88 21.04 6.66
CA LEU A 35 -2.55 21.86 7.83
C LEU A 35 -1.22 22.62 7.67
N LEU A 36 -0.50 22.44 6.57
CA LEU A 36 0.80 23.08 6.37
C LEU A 36 0.63 24.58 6.12
N GLY A 37 1.29 25.42 6.93
CA GLY A 37 1.25 26.87 6.78
C GLY A 37 0.07 27.56 7.46
N GLU A 38 -0.93 26.82 7.91
CA GLU A 38 -2.15 27.36 8.53
C GLU A 38 -1.94 28.00 9.92
N SER A 39 -0.82 27.72 10.61
CA SER A 39 -0.55 28.31 11.92
C SER A 39 0.23 29.63 11.80
N PRO A 40 -0.09 30.67 12.60
CA PRO A 40 0.77 31.85 12.72
C PRO A 40 2.12 31.55 13.43
N SER A 41 2.24 30.39 14.10
CA SER A 41 3.48 29.97 14.75
C SER A 41 4.37 29.16 13.81
N TRP A 42 5.56 29.69 13.51
CA TRP A 42 6.57 29.01 12.70
C TRP A 42 6.96 27.65 13.27
N ARG A 43 7.02 27.52 14.60
CA ARG A 43 7.40 26.28 15.29
C ARG A 43 6.33 25.20 15.09
N THR A 44 5.06 25.58 15.10
CA THR A 44 3.94 24.67 14.81
C THR A 44 4.01 24.18 13.36
N ASN A 45 4.23 25.09 12.40
CA ASN A 45 4.36 24.71 10.99
C ASN A 45 5.56 23.80 10.75
N ALA A 46 6.71 24.06 11.39
CA ALA A 46 7.89 23.20 11.32
C ALA A 46 7.58 21.77 11.80
N MET A 47 6.87 21.62 12.92
CA MET A 47 6.47 20.31 13.42
C MET A 47 5.48 19.59 12.47
N ARG A 48 4.54 20.32 11.85
CA ARG A 48 3.61 19.76 10.86
C ARG A 48 4.33 19.27 9.61
N VAL A 49 5.33 20.02 9.12
CA VAL A 49 6.19 19.60 8.00
C VAL A 49 6.93 18.29 8.33
N ILE A 50 7.49 18.17 9.54
CA ILE A 50 8.18 16.96 9.98
C ILE A 50 7.22 15.76 10.00
N ARG A 51 6.00 15.93 10.54
CA ARG A 51 5.00 14.85 10.55
C ARG A 51 4.57 14.45 9.15
N HIS A 52 4.25 15.41 8.29
CA HIS A 52 3.92 15.15 6.88
C HIS A 52 5.04 14.34 6.19
N LYS A 53 6.30 14.73 6.39
CA LYS A 53 7.46 14.00 5.87
C LYS A 53 7.56 12.57 6.42
N ALA A 54 7.23 12.36 7.70
CA ALA A 54 7.23 11.04 8.30
C ALA A 54 6.21 10.10 7.63
N TYR A 55 5.01 10.58 7.31
CA TYR A 55 4.01 9.81 6.57
C TYR A 55 4.47 9.50 5.14
N GLN A 56 5.07 10.46 4.43
CA GLN A 56 5.68 10.22 3.11
C GLN A 56 6.72 9.08 3.14
N VAL A 57 7.60 9.09 4.14
CA VAL A 57 8.62 8.05 4.31
C VAL A 57 7.97 6.70 4.63
N ALA A 58 6.98 6.67 5.53
CA ALA A 58 6.25 5.45 5.85
C ALA A 58 5.55 4.87 4.63
N ARG A 59 4.83 5.69 3.86
CA ARG A 59 4.14 5.30 2.62
C ARG A 59 5.11 4.69 1.62
N LYS A 60 6.25 5.35 1.37
CA LYS A 60 7.29 4.85 0.46
C LYS A 60 7.88 3.51 0.92
N ARG A 61 8.05 3.30 2.22
CA ARG A 61 8.54 2.02 2.77
C ARG A 61 7.52 0.90 2.59
N VAL A 62 6.24 1.16 2.85
CA VAL A 62 5.16 0.18 2.63
C VAL A 62 5.03 -0.14 1.13
N GLN A 63 5.09 0.86 0.26
CA GLN A 63 5.09 0.66 -1.19
C GLN A 63 6.27 -0.21 -1.64
N THR A 64 7.46 0.04 -1.06
CA THR A 64 8.65 -0.78 -1.34
C THR A 64 8.46 -2.22 -0.89
N ALA A 65 7.87 -2.44 0.29
CA ALA A 65 7.53 -3.78 0.76
C ALA A 65 6.51 -4.47 -0.15
N LEU A 66 5.49 -3.75 -0.62
CA LEU A 66 4.50 -4.26 -1.56
C LEU A 66 5.13 -4.64 -2.90
N HIS A 67 5.97 -3.78 -3.48
CA HIS A 67 6.69 -4.07 -4.73
C HIS A 67 7.60 -5.31 -4.62
N ARG A 68 8.17 -5.59 -3.43
CA ARG A 68 8.94 -6.82 -3.20
C ARG A 68 8.09 -8.09 -3.15
N LEU A 69 6.80 -7.97 -2.82
CA LEU A 69 5.85 -9.08 -2.83
C LEU A 69 5.14 -9.24 -4.19
N GLN A 70 5.28 -8.27 -5.09
CA GLN A 70 4.78 -8.42 -6.46
C GLN A 70 5.70 -9.37 -7.23
N PRO A 71 5.14 -10.36 -7.94
CA PRO A 71 5.93 -11.26 -8.77
C PRO A 71 6.69 -10.48 -9.84
N LYS A 72 8.00 -10.71 -9.98
CA LYS A 72 8.88 -10.03 -10.96
C LYS A 72 8.74 -10.55 -12.41
N SER A 73 7.81 -11.46 -12.69
CA SER A 73 7.71 -12.09 -14.01
C SER A 73 6.72 -11.35 -14.90
N GLU A 74 7.26 -10.68 -15.91
CA GLU A 74 6.59 -9.87 -16.92
C GLU A 74 5.98 -10.70 -18.08
N ALA A 75 5.94 -12.03 -18.00
CA ALA A 75 5.64 -12.88 -19.17
C ALA A 75 4.44 -13.84 -19.04
N ALA A 76 3.70 -13.82 -17.94
CA ALA A 76 2.43 -14.53 -17.85
C ALA A 76 1.43 -13.62 -17.16
N LEU A 77 0.20 -13.57 -17.68
CA LEU A 77 -0.96 -13.07 -16.94
C LEU A 77 -0.76 -13.45 -15.46
N PRO A 78 -0.69 -12.48 -14.54
CA PRO A 78 -0.40 -12.76 -13.14
C PRO A 78 -1.22 -13.98 -12.74
N ASN A 79 -0.59 -15.03 -12.20
CA ASN A 79 -1.28 -16.31 -11.94
C ASN A 79 -2.61 -16.12 -11.18
N GLU A 80 -2.74 -15.02 -10.43
CA GLU A 80 -3.98 -14.57 -9.81
C GLU A 80 -5.09 -14.15 -10.77
N ILE A 81 -4.77 -13.42 -11.84
CA ILE A 81 -5.73 -13.04 -12.88
C ILE A 81 -6.10 -14.29 -13.68
N ALA A 82 -5.11 -15.10 -14.08
CA ALA A 82 -5.38 -16.36 -14.77
C ALA A 82 -6.25 -17.32 -13.93
N HIS A 83 -5.95 -17.48 -12.63
CA HIS A 83 -6.76 -18.28 -11.72
C HIS A 83 -8.17 -17.67 -11.50
N ARG A 84 -8.31 -16.34 -11.49
CA ARG A 84 -9.63 -15.71 -11.36
C ARG A 84 -10.46 -15.83 -12.62
N ILE A 85 -9.83 -15.79 -13.80
CA ILE A 85 -10.47 -16.07 -15.09
C ILE A 85 -10.94 -17.53 -15.12
N ASP A 86 -10.05 -18.47 -14.75
CA ASP A 86 -10.36 -19.91 -14.67
C ASP A 86 -11.48 -20.22 -13.66
N GLN A 87 -11.50 -19.56 -12.49
CA GLN A 87 -12.61 -19.69 -11.53
C GLN A 87 -13.90 -18.98 -11.95
N ALA A 88 -13.82 -17.91 -12.72
CA ALA A 88 -14.99 -17.26 -13.30
C ALA A 88 -15.57 -18.04 -14.49
N GLY A 89 -14.88 -19.09 -14.96
CA GLY A 89 -15.27 -19.87 -16.13
C GLY A 89 -15.16 -19.07 -17.44
N LEU A 90 -14.28 -18.06 -17.45
CA LEU A 90 -14.02 -17.18 -18.59
C LEU A 90 -12.75 -17.60 -19.34
#